data_AF-A0A1I6HZX1-F1
#
_entry.id   AF-A0A1I6HZX1-F1
#
_cell.length_a   1.000
_cell.length_b   1.000
_cell.length_c   1.000
_cell.angle_alpha   90.00
_cell.angle_beta   90.00
_cell.angle_gamma   90.00
#
_symmetry.space_group_name_H-M   'P 1'
#
loop_
_entity.id
_entity.type
_entity.pdbx_description
1 polymer ?
#
loop_
_entity_poly.entity_id
_entity_poly.type
_entity_poly.pdbx_seq_one_letter_code
_entity_poly.pdbx_strand_id
1 'polypeptide(L)'
;MDQGDGVSGPFTVELLMEENKMADEIFDIVDENGQPTGERVTRSQAHANGVRHRTAHIWVLRENGDKTEVLLQKRALNKDSFPGRYDTSSAGHIQAGDEPLESAIRELSEELGLQVVPEDLHFAGTFPIQYEKEFHGKPFKDNEIAFVYVYDEEAGIDDITIQEEELDGVEWFELEEVYRACQPPRDEKFCVPMGGLEIVRRYVKERKRRFDSVFSCMCIGVLIGITIGAAFGVINYRIGTWMTVGMMLGLIGGFVASRTIRREVPAKSERGDGE
;
A
#
# COMPACT_ATOMS: atom_id res chain seq x y z
N MET A 1 61.42 -27.61 -3.36
CA MET A 1 60.72 -28.13 -2.17
C MET A 1 60.98 -27.07 -1.12
N ASP A 2 60.13 -26.07 -0.96
CA ASP A 2 58.70 -26.15 -0.69
C ASP A 2 57.94 -24.98 -1.33
N GLN A 3 56.66 -25.19 -1.65
CA GLN A 3 55.75 -24.25 -2.30
C GLN A 3 54.78 -23.64 -1.27
N GLY A 4 54.36 -22.39 -1.50
CA GLY A 4 53.00 -21.92 -1.21
C GLY A 4 52.60 -21.67 0.25
N ASP A 5 51.66 -20.80 0.60
CA ASP A 5 50.75 -19.96 -0.17
C ASP A 5 50.29 -18.79 0.70
N GLY A 6 50.21 -17.61 0.08
CA GLY A 6 49.39 -16.53 0.60
C GLY A 6 47.93 -16.83 0.30
N VAL A 7 47.06 -16.54 1.26
CA VAL A 7 45.61 -16.50 1.01
C VAL A 7 45.08 -15.15 1.49
N SER A 8 45.30 -14.11 0.69
CA SER A 8 44.41 -12.95 0.64
C SER A 8 43.19 -13.35 -0.19
N GLY A 9 42.24 -14.04 0.45
CA GLY A 9 40.92 -14.28 -0.12
C GLY A 9 40.06 -13.00 -0.04
N PRO A 10 39.04 -12.85 -0.89
CA PRO A 10 38.14 -11.72 -0.80
C PRO A 10 37.38 -11.85 0.52
N PHE A 11 37.47 -10.84 1.38
CA PHE A 11 36.52 -10.68 2.49
C PHE A 11 35.20 -10.34 1.81
N THR A 12 34.43 -11.37 1.45
CA THR A 12 33.33 -11.28 0.50
C THR A 12 32.20 -10.46 1.11
N VAL A 13 31.62 -9.60 0.27
CA VAL A 13 30.37 -8.86 0.53
C VAL A 13 29.26 -9.81 1.01
N GLU A 14 29.35 -11.08 0.62
CA GLU A 14 28.53 -12.22 1.06
C GLU A 14 28.55 -12.45 2.58
N LEU A 15 29.72 -12.33 3.24
CA LEU A 15 29.84 -12.48 4.70
C LEU A 15 29.20 -11.29 5.43
N LEU A 16 29.33 -10.08 4.87
CA LEU A 16 28.69 -8.86 5.38
C LEU A 16 27.18 -8.86 5.17
N MET A 17 26.69 -9.48 4.08
CA MET A 17 25.27 -9.68 3.82
C MET A 17 24.67 -10.77 4.73
N GLU A 18 25.42 -11.83 5.04
CA GLU A 18 25.01 -12.83 6.04
C GLU A 18 24.99 -12.27 7.47
N GLU A 19 25.99 -11.47 7.88
CA GLU A 19 25.99 -10.81 9.19
C GLU A 19 24.82 -9.83 9.35
N ASN A 20 24.44 -9.09 8.31
CA ASN A 20 23.28 -8.20 8.34
C ASN A 20 21.93 -8.95 8.39
N LYS A 21 21.86 -10.21 7.91
CA LYS A 21 20.68 -11.08 8.05
C LYS A 21 20.56 -11.74 9.43
N MET A 22 21.61 -11.68 10.26
CA MET A 22 21.68 -12.35 11.57
C MET A 22 21.37 -11.44 12.75
N ALA A 23 21.23 -10.13 12.54
CA ALA A 23 20.76 -9.22 13.58
C ALA A 23 19.25 -9.44 13.78
N ASP A 24 18.87 -10.13 14.88
CA ASP A 24 17.47 -10.30 15.28
C ASP A 24 16.83 -8.91 15.45
N GLU A 25 15.85 -8.60 14.59
CA GLU A 25 15.14 -7.32 14.61
C GLU A 25 14.60 -7.02 16.01
N ILE A 26 14.56 -5.74 16.38
CA ILE A 26 14.08 -5.30 17.69
C ILE A 26 12.76 -4.57 17.49
N PHE A 27 11.76 -4.95 18.28
CA PHE A 27 10.42 -4.37 18.26
C PHE A 27 10.13 -3.65 19.58
N ASP A 28 9.29 -2.62 19.53
CA ASP A 28 8.68 -2.09 20.74
C ASP A 28 7.58 -3.04 21.24
N ILE A 29 7.55 -3.25 22.56
CA ILE A 29 6.39 -3.87 23.20
C ILE A 29 5.27 -2.84 23.25
N VAL A 30 4.07 -3.24 22.85
CA VAL A 30 2.93 -2.31 22.77
C VAL A 30 1.71 -2.76 23.55
N ASP A 31 0.88 -1.77 23.92
CA ASP A 31 -0.42 -1.99 24.52
C ASP A 31 -1.47 -2.47 23.47
N GLU A 32 -2.72 -2.61 23.91
CA GLU A 32 -3.85 -3.03 23.06
C GLU A 32 -4.22 -2.02 21.97
N ASN A 33 -3.76 -0.77 22.07
CA ASN A 33 -3.97 0.30 21.09
C ASN A 33 -2.76 0.47 20.16
N GLY A 34 -1.73 -0.40 20.29
CA GLY A 34 -0.49 -0.30 19.54
C GLY A 34 0.41 0.85 19.99
N GLN A 35 0.26 1.35 21.22
CA GLN A 35 1.14 2.38 21.77
C GLN A 35 2.36 1.75 22.46
N PRO A 36 3.60 2.22 22.18
CA PRO A 36 4.81 1.73 22.85
C PRO A 36 4.76 1.86 24.37
N THR A 37 5.13 0.80 25.08
CA THR A 37 5.23 0.81 26.57
C THR A 37 6.55 1.41 27.07
N GLY A 38 7.52 1.58 26.16
CA GLY A 38 8.91 1.94 26.48
C GLY A 38 9.84 0.72 26.65
N GLU A 39 9.31 -0.50 26.63
CA GLU A 39 10.09 -1.74 26.62
C GLU A 39 10.29 -2.26 25.18
N ARG A 40 11.35 -3.06 24.98
CA ARG A 40 11.72 -3.63 23.68
C ARG A 40 11.92 -5.13 23.79
N VAL A 41 11.71 -5.83 22.68
CA VAL A 41 11.84 -7.27 22.57
C VAL A 41 12.45 -7.62 21.22
N THR A 42 13.21 -8.71 21.13
CA THR A 42 13.69 -9.18 19.82
C THR A 42 12.57 -9.92 19.08
N ARG A 43 12.59 -9.93 17.75
CA ARG A 43 11.61 -10.62 16.90
C ARG A 43 11.47 -12.09 17.29
N SER A 44 12.59 -12.77 17.54
CA SER A 44 12.58 -14.18 17.97
C SER A 44 11.88 -14.37 19.32
N GLN A 45 12.12 -13.46 20.28
CA GLN A 45 11.47 -13.50 21.60
C GLN A 45 9.98 -13.12 21.52
N ALA A 46 9.62 -12.17 20.65
CA ALA A 46 8.25 -11.75 20.44
C ALA A 46 7.39 -12.91 19.96
N HIS A 47 7.82 -13.59 18.90
CA HIS A 47 7.11 -14.73 18.33
C HIS A 47 7.18 -16.00 19.17
N ALA A 48 8.23 -16.19 19.98
CA ALA A 48 8.29 -17.33 20.90
C ALA A 48 7.31 -17.18 22.07
N ASN A 49 7.12 -15.96 22.58
CA ASN A 49 6.36 -15.68 23.79
C ASN A 49 4.98 -15.03 23.53
N GLY A 50 4.66 -14.67 22.29
CA GLY A 50 3.43 -13.97 21.93
C GLY A 50 3.41 -12.53 22.46
N VAL A 51 4.58 -11.87 22.51
CA VAL A 51 4.68 -10.48 22.98
C VAL A 51 4.07 -9.57 21.92
N ARG A 52 3.21 -8.65 22.36
CA ARG A 52 2.52 -7.76 21.45
C ARG A 52 3.47 -6.73 20.85
N HIS A 53 3.45 -6.63 19.54
CA HIS A 53 4.26 -5.69 18.76
C HIS A 53 3.43 -5.13 17.58
N ARG A 54 4.05 -4.33 16.71
CA ARG A 54 3.35 -3.56 15.66
C ARG A 54 3.80 -4.01 14.27
N THR A 55 2.84 -4.01 13.34
CA THR A 55 3.08 -4.22 11.91
C THR A 55 2.42 -3.11 11.09
N ALA A 56 3.00 -2.81 9.92
CA ALA A 56 2.40 -1.94 8.91
C ALA A 56 1.83 -2.81 7.79
N HIS A 57 0.57 -2.57 7.41
CA HIS A 57 -0.12 -3.28 6.34
C HIS A 57 -0.59 -2.27 5.29
N ILE A 58 -0.10 -2.41 4.07
CA ILE A 58 -0.37 -1.47 3.00
C ILE A 58 -1.22 -2.13 1.92
N TRP A 59 -2.23 -1.40 1.48
CA TRP A 59 -3.21 -1.85 0.49
C TRP A 59 -3.17 -0.93 -0.71
N VAL A 60 -2.60 -1.42 -1.80
CA VAL A 60 -2.50 -0.73 -3.08
C VAL A 60 -3.78 -1.02 -3.86
N LEU A 61 -4.53 0.04 -4.18
CA LEU A 61 -5.80 -0.02 -4.86
C LEU A 61 -5.75 0.69 -6.20
N ARG A 62 -6.55 0.21 -7.15
CA ARG A 62 -6.85 0.95 -8.38
C ARG A 62 -8.32 0.81 -8.73
N GLU A 63 -8.84 1.77 -9.50
CA GLU A 63 -10.17 1.63 -10.10
C GLU A 63 -10.03 1.00 -11.50
N ASN A 64 -10.83 -0.02 -11.77
CA ASN A 64 -10.98 -0.66 -13.08
C ASN A 64 -12.46 -0.59 -13.48
N GLY A 65 -12.82 0.48 -14.20
CA GLY A 65 -14.21 0.82 -14.48
C GLY A 65 -14.97 1.17 -13.20
N ASP A 66 -16.10 0.48 -12.97
CA ASP A 66 -16.92 0.67 -11.75
C ASP A 66 -16.43 -0.16 -10.55
N LYS A 67 -15.40 -0.99 -10.76
CA LYS A 67 -14.84 -1.90 -9.76
C LYS A 67 -13.56 -1.35 -9.16
N THR A 68 -13.35 -1.65 -7.89
CA THR A 68 -12.07 -1.43 -7.22
C THR A 68 -11.29 -2.73 -7.22
N GLU A 69 -10.06 -2.68 -7.69
CA GLU A 69 -9.09 -3.78 -7.63
C GLU A 69 -8.05 -3.50 -6.55
N VAL A 70 -7.50 -4.58 -6.00
CA VAL A 70 -6.43 -4.59 -5.00
C VAL A 70 -5.26 -5.39 -5.53
N LEU A 71 -4.05 -4.85 -5.39
CA LEU A 71 -2.82 -5.58 -5.68
C LEU A 71 -2.54 -6.51 -4.50
N LEU A 72 -2.36 -7.81 -4.75
CA LEU A 72 -1.94 -8.74 -3.71
C LEU A 72 -0.59 -9.34 -4.07
N GLN A 73 0.26 -9.48 -3.06
CA GLN A 73 1.57 -10.09 -3.23
C GLN A 73 1.47 -11.60 -3.05
N LYS A 74 2.16 -12.34 -3.91
CA LYS A 74 2.27 -13.79 -3.80
C LYS A 74 3.52 -14.10 -2.98
N ARG A 75 3.33 -14.64 -1.77
CA ARG A 75 4.42 -14.97 -0.86
C ARG A 75 5.35 -16.00 -1.50
N ALA A 76 6.65 -15.77 -1.44
CA ALA A 76 7.63 -16.69 -2.01
C ALA A 76 7.57 -18.09 -1.38
N LEU A 77 7.91 -19.12 -2.15
CA LEU A 77 7.86 -20.52 -1.68
C LEU A 77 8.84 -20.83 -0.53
N ASN A 78 9.89 -20.01 -0.39
CA ASN A 78 10.90 -20.12 0.67
C ASN A 78 10.42 -19.57 2.03
N LYS A 79 9.21 -18.99 2.11
CA LYS A 79 8.68 -18.42 3.36
C LYS A 79 8.19 -19.50 4.34
N ASP A 80 8.56 -19.33 5.61
CA ASP A 80 8.14 -20.22 6.70
C ASP A 80 6.61 -20.28 6.86
N SER A 81 5.95 -19.13 6.65
CA SER A 81 4.50 -18.99 6.79
C SER A 81 3.80 -18.78 5.44
N PHE A 82 2.83 -19.65 5.17
CA PHE A 82 1.89 -19.58 4.04
C PHE A 82 2.55 -19.42 2.65
N PRO A 83 3.54 -20.25 2.28
CA PRO A 83 4.23 -20.15 1.00
C PRO A 83 3.27 -20.30 -0.20
N GLY A 84 3.46 -19.48 -1.23
CA GLY A 84 2.70 -19.50 -2.48
C GLY A 84 1.28 -18.94 -2.41
N ARG A 85 0.84 -18.43 -1.26
CA ARG A 85 -0.48 -17.80 -1.08
C ARG A 85 -0.40 -16.29 -1.32
N TYR A 86 -1.53 -15.71 -1.72
CA TYR A 86 -1.67 -14.26 -1.87
C TYR A 86 -1.97 -13.59 -0.52
N ASP A 87 -1.27 -12.50 -0.25
CA ASP A 87 -1.35 -11.71 0.97
C ASP A 87 -1.59 -10.22 0.63
N THR A 88 -1.70 -9.40 1.67
CA THR A 88 -1.75 -7.93 1.63
C THR A 88 -0.71 -7.36 0.64
N SER A 89 -0.94 -6.19 0.03
CA SER A 89 -0.07 -5.67 -1.05
C SER A 89 1.38 -5.52 -0.63
N SER A 90 1.61 -5.07 0.61
CA SER A 90 2.90 -5.06 1.29
C SER A 90 2.65 -5.10 2.79
N ALA A 91 3.49 -5.79 3.55
CA ALA A 91 3.37 -5.84 5.01
C ALA A 91 4.68 -6.23 5.71
N GLY A 92 5.02 -5.50 6.77
CA GLY A 92 6.22 -5.77 7.56
C GLY A 92 6.15 -5.24 8.99
N HIS A 93 7.14 -5.62 9.80
CA HIS A 93 7.21 -5.23 11.21
C HIS A 93 7.69 -3.78 11.35
N ILE A 94 7.17 -3.10 12.36
CA ILE A 94 7.64 -1.76 12.74
C ILE A 94 8.78 -1.93 13.72
N GLN A 95 9.97 -1.45 13.35
CA GLN A 95 11.17 -1.53 14.19
C GLN A 95 11.03 -0.67 15.45
N ALA A 96 11.79 -1.00 16.48
CA ALA A 96 11.74 -0.29 17.75
C ALA A 96 12.15 1.19 17.60
N GLY A 97 11.23 2.09 17.94
CA GLY A 97 11.39 3.53 17.80
C GLY A 97 10.83 4.12 16.50
N ASP A 98 10.44 3.30 15.53
CA ASP A 98 9.86 3.79 14.26
C ASP A 98 8.37 4.10 14.41
N GLU A 99 7.89 5.04 13.60
CA GLU A 99 6.47 5.30 13.46
C GLU A 99 5.85 4.44 12.35
N PRO A 100 4.55 4.06 12.47
CA PRO A 100 3.91 3.13 11.52
C PRO A 100 3.94 3.62 10.06
N LEU A 101 3.80 4.93 9.83
CA LEU A 101 3.82 5.51 8.49
C LEU A 101 5.20 5.40 7.83
N GLU A 102 6.27 5.62 8.60
CA GLU A 102 7.65 5.54 8.09
C GLU A 102 7.98 4.10 7.69
N SER A 103 7.59 3.14 8.53
CA SER A 103 7.68 1.72 8.18
C SER A 103 6.85 1.39 6.94
N ALA A 104 5.62 1.90 6.82
CA ALA A 104 4.78 1.61 5.66
C ALA A 104 5.40 2.08 4.32
N ILE A 105 6.05 3.24 4.32
CA ILE A 105 6.79 3.78 3.15
C ILE A 105 8.00 2.90 2.84
N ARG A 106 8.76 2.49 3.87
CA ARG A 106 9.93 1.62 3.72
C ARG A 106 9.54 0.27 3.11
N GLU A 107 8.55 -0.42 3.70
CA GLU A 107 8.11 -1.74 3.23
C GLU A 107 7.60 -1.69 1.78
N LEU A 108 6.81 -0.67 1.41
CA LEU A 108 6.36 -0.49 0.02
C LEU A 108 7.53 -0.33 -0.96
N SER A 109 8.55 0.42 -0.56
CA SER A 109 9.74 0.62 -1.39
C SER A 109 10.59 -0.65 -1.48
N GLU A 110 10.69 -1.42 -0.39
CA GLU A 110 11.49 -2.64 -0.32
C GLU A 110 10.82 -3.79 -1.09
N GLU A 111 9.54 -4.06 -0.84
CA GLU A 111 8.83 -5.21 -1.41
C GLU A 111 8.34 -4.97 -2.85
N LEU A 112 7.90 -3.75 -3.17
CA LEU A 112 7.26 -3.42 -4.46
C LEU A 112 8.02 -2.38 -5.30
N GLY A 113 9.11 -1.80 -4.77
CA GLY A 113 9.86 -0.75 -5.47
C GLY A 113 9.12 0.59 -5.56
N LEU A 114 7.96 0.72 -4.93
CA LEU A 114 7.12 1.91 -5.02
C LEU A 114 7.69 3.05 -4.18
N GLN A 115 8.09 4.12 -4.85
CA GLN A 115 8.56 5.35 -4.21
C GLN A 115 7.37 6.24 -3.90
N VAL A 116 6.96 6.28 -2.63
CA VAL A 116 5.80 7.05 -2.16
C VAL A 116 6.23 8.10 -1.14
N VAL A 117 5.48 9.21 -1.07
CA VAL A 117 5.64 10.21 -0.01
C VAL A 117 4.54 10.04 1.05
N PRO A 118 4.73 10.55 2.29
CA PRO A 118 3.75 10.42 3.37
C PRO A 118 2.32 10.82 2.99
N GLU A 119 2.17 11.81 2.12
CA GLU A 119 0.87 12.32 1.66
C GLU A 119 0.10 11.34 0.76
N ASP A 120 0.80 10.38 0.13
CA ASP A 120 0.20 9.37 -0.75
C ASP A 120 -0.43 8.21 0.04
N LEU A 121 -0.12 8.08 1.34
CA LEU A 121 -0.62 7.00 2.18
C LEU A 121 -1.73 7.46 3.12
N HIS A 122 -2.88 6.80 3.02
CA HIS A 122 -4.05 7.10 3.83
C HIS A 122 -4.20 6.09 4.96
N PHE A 123 -4.06 6.55 6.20
CA PHE A 123 -4.35 5.72 7.37
C PHE A 123 -5.85 5.36 7.42
N ALA A 124 -6.16 4.06 7.41
CA ALA A 124 -7.53 3.54 7.36
C ALA A 124 -8.00 2.92 8.70
N GLY A 125 -7.06 2.61 9.60
CA GLY A 125 -7.35 2.11 10.95
C GLY A 125 -6.33 1.08 11.44
N THR A 126 -6.65 0.44 12.56
CA THR A 126 -5.87 -0.67 13.10
C THR A 126 -6.73 -1.90 13.34
N PHE A 127 -6.11 -3.08 13.36
CA PHE A 127 -6.76 -4.30 13.82
C PHE A 127 -5.74 -5.25 14.48
N PRO A 128 -6.18 -6.08 15.46
CA PRO A 128 -5.30 -7.07 16.06
C PRO A 128 -5.16 -8.31 15.18
N ILE A 129 -3.95 -8.87 15.13
CA ILE A 129 -3.66 -10.19 14.57
C ILE A 129 -3.21 -11.09 15.71
N GLN A 130 -3.91 -12.21 15.92
CA GLN A 130 -3.56 -13.18 16.95
C GLN A 130 -3.76 -14.60 16.43
N TYR A 131 -2.68 -15.37 16.36
CA TYR A 131 -2.75 -16.80 16.12
C TYR A 131 -1.54 -17.52 16.71
N GLU A 132 -1.72 -18.80 16.99
CA GLU A 132 -0.63 -19.69 17.37
C GLU A 132 -0.55 -20.81 16.34
N LYS A 133 0.66 -21.09 15.85
CA LYS A 133 0.92 -22.16 14.91
C LYS A 133 2.28 -22.78 15.20
N GLU A 134 2.47 -24.00 14.72
CA GLU A 134 3.78 -24.64 14.71
C GLU A 134 4.40 -24.53 13.32
N PHE A 135 5.60 -23.96 13.24
CA PHE A 135 6.41 -23.93 12.02
C PHE A 135 7.72 -24.66 12.30
N HIS A 136 8.07 -25.65 11.45
CA HIS A 136 9.30 -26.45 11.59
C HIS A 136 9.53 -27.04 13.00
N GLY A 137 8.45 -27.47 13.69
CA GLY A 137 8.54 -28.06 15.03
C GLY A 137 8.75 -27.04 16.16
N LYS A 138 8.65 -25.74 15.87
CA LYS A 138 8.75 -24.66 16.86
C LYS A 138 7.40 -23.93 16.98
N PRO A 139 6.96 -23.61 18.22
CA PRO A 139 5.78 -22.79 18.40
C PRO A 139 6.07 -21.37 17.90
N PHE A 140 5.09 -20.81 17.21
CA PHE A 140 5.07 -19.44 16.71
C PHE A 140 3.76 -18.80 17.16
N LYS A 141 3.89 -17.74 17.95
CA LYS A 141 2.77 -17.01 18.52
C LYS A 141 2.80 -15.60 17.98
N ASP A 142 1.84 -15.34 17.11
CA ASP A 142 1.68 -14.03 16.52
C ASP A 142 0.71 -13.20 17.35
N ASN A 143 1.10 -11.97 17.70
CA ASN A 143 0.31 -11.03 18.49
C ASN A 143 0.68 -9.62 18.06
N GLU A 144 -0.02 -9.12 17.05
CA GLU A 144 0.32 -7.86 16.41
C GLU A 144 -0.84 -6.87 16.52
N ILE A 145 -0.51 -5.59 16.48
CA ILE A 145 -1.42 -4.52 16.08
C ILE A 145 -0.99 -4.04 14.70
N ALA A 146 -1.79 -4.38 13.69
CA ALA A 146 -1.55 -3.98 12.32
C ALA A 146 -2.11 -2.59 12.05
N PHE A 147 -1.25 -1.68 11.60
CA PHE A 147 -1.60 -0.34 11.13
C PHE A 147 -1.88 -0.38 9.63
N VAL A 148 -3.11 -0.07 9.25
CA VAL A 148 -3.59 -0.20 7.86
C VAL A 148 -3.46 1.12 7.14
N TYR A 149 -2.69 1.12 6.05
CA TYR A 149 -2.56 2.21 5.11
C TYR A 149 -3.10 1.81 3.75
N VAL A 150 -3.69 2.78 3.05
CA VAL A 150 -4.18 2.62 1.68
C VAL A 150 -3.38 3.54 0.76
N TYR A 151 -2.89 2.98 -0.34
CA TYR A 151 -2.33 3.70 -1.47
C TYR A 151 -3.29 3.55 -2.66
N ASP A 152 -3.93 4.62 -3.10
CA ASP A 152 -4.91 4.60 -4.19
C ASP A 152 -4.61 5.62 -5.30
N GLU A 153 -3.35 6.03 -5.38
CA GLU A 153 -2.81 6.89 -6.44
C GLU A 153 -2.49 6.08 -7.72
N GLU A 154 -2.78 6.65 -8.89
CA GLU A 154 -2.51 5.99 -10.19
C GLU A 154 -1.01 5.94 -10.54
N ALA A 155 -0.19 6.79 -9.91
CA ALA A 155 1.23 6.91 -10.22
C ALA A 155 2.03 5.70 -9.73
N GLY A 156 3.05 5.29 -10.48
CA GLY A 156 4.02 4.26 -10.06
C GLY A 156 3.52 2.82 -10.12
N ILE A 157 2.21 2.58 -10.30
CA ILE A 157 1.63 1.23 -10.39
C ILE A 157 2.22 0.41 -11.56
N ASP A 158 2.61 1.07 -12.66
CA ASP A 158 3.19 0.41 -13.83
C ASP A 158 4.69 0.07 -13.66
N ASP A 159 5.35 0.60 -12.62
CA ASP A 159 6.79 0.47 -12.37
C ASP A 159 7.12 -0.47 -11.19
N ILE A 160 6.19 -1.38 -10.83
CA ILE A 160 6.39 -2.32 -9.73
C ILE A 160 7.61 -3.21 -10.00
N THR A 161 8.55 -3.19 -9.06
CA THR A 161 9.73 -4.04 -9.03
C THR A 161 9.72 -4.84 -7.75
N ILE A 162 9.50 -6.14 -7.84
CA ILE A 162 9.37 -7.01 -6.67
C ILE A 162 10.74 -7.40 -6.09
N GLN A 163 10.80 -7.57 -4.78
CA GLN A 163 11.91 -8.23 -4.11
C GLN A 163 11.75 -9.75 -4.18
N GLU A 164 12.54 -10.43 -5.02
CA GLU A 164 12.41 -11.86 -5.28
C GLU A 164 12.67 -12.75 -4.04
N GLU A 165 13.40 -12.26 -3.04
CA GLU A 165 13.59 -12.99 -1.78
C GLU A 165 12.32 -13.05 -0.91
N GLU A 166 11.43 -12.08 -1.06
CA GLU A 166 10.18 -11.96 -0.32
C GLU A 166 8.99 -12.52 -1.11
N LEU A 167 8.96 -12.27 -2.42
CA LEU A 167 7.77 -12.43 -3.26
C LEU A 167 8.05 -13.25 -4.53
N ASP A 168 7.10 -14.11 -4.90
CA ASP A 168 7.07 -14.83 -6.18
C ASP A 168 6.37 -14.02 -7.29
N GLY A 169 5.76 -12.88 -6.96
CA GLY A 169 4.95 -12.09 -7.89
C GLY A 169 3.92 -11.21 -7.22
N VAL A 170 3.23 -10.41 -8.02
CA VAL A 170 2.05 -9.63 -7.63
C VAL A 170 0.94 -9.78 -8.66
N GLU A 171 -0.31 -9.69 -8.22
CA GLU A 171 -1.47 -9.78 -9.12
C GLU A 171 -2.61 -8.89 -8.64
N TRP A 172 -3.35 -8.33 -9.60
CA TRP A 172 -4.53 -7.52 -9.35
C TRP A 172 -5.77 -8.40 -9.22
N PHE A 173 -6.55 -8.19 -8.16
CA PHE A 173 -7.81 -8.88 -7.91
C PHE A 173 -8.96 -7.90 -7.68
N GLU A 174 -10.18 -8.28 -8.06
CA GLU A 174 -11.36 -7.51 -7.64
C GLU A 174 -11.50 -7.58 -6.11
N LEU A 175 -11.56 -6.43 -5.43
CA LEU A 175 -11.59 -6.36 -3.96
C LEU A 175 -12.75 -7.16 -3.34
N GLU A 176 -13.93 -7.11 -3.95
CA GLU A 176 -15.11 -7.83 -3.47
C GLU A 176 -15.05 -9.33 -3.79
N GLU A 177 -14.28 -9.75 -4.79
CA GLU A 177 -13.98 -11.17 -5.03
C GLU A 177 -13.06 -11.73 -3.95
N VAL A 178 -11.94 -11.03 -3.66
CA VAL A 178 -11.01 -11.42 -2.57
C VAL A 178 -11.75 -11.54 -1.25
N TYR A 179 -12.62 -10.56 -0.94
CA TYR A 179 -13.42 -10.61 0.29
C TYR A 179 -14.31 -11.84 0.36
N ARG A 180 -15.00 -12.18 -0.73
CA ARG A 180 -15.84 -13.39 -0.78
C ARG A 180 -15.01 -14.65 -0.66
N ALA A 181 -13.85 -14.73 -1.32
CA ALA A 181 -12.96 -15.87 -1.25
C ALA A 181 -12.33 -16.07 0.15
N CYS A 182 -12.17 -14.98 0.91
CA CYS A 182 -11.64 -15.06 2.28
C CYS A 182 -12.72 -15.39 3.34
N GLN A 183 -14.02 -15.39 3.00
CA GLN A 183 -15.10 -15.83 3.89
C GLN A 183 -15.06 -17.36 4.09
N PRO A 184 -15.63 -17.89 5.20
CA PRO A 184 -15.75 -19.34 5.37
C PRO A 184 -16.72 -20.00 4.36
N PRO A 185 -16.36 -21.15 3.75
CA PRO A 185 -15.06 -21.80 3.80
C PRO A 185 -14.02 -21.01 2.99
N ARG A 186 -12.87 -20.76 3.61
CA ARG A 186 -11.83 -19.89 3.05
C ARG A 186 -11.09 -20.56 1.89
N ASP A 187 -10.93 -19.84 0.79
CA ASP A 187 -10.08 -20.25 -0.33
C ASP A 187 -8.60 -20.24 0.09
N GLU A 188 -7.92 -21.37 -0.08
CA GLU A 188 -6.52 -21.54 0.27
C GLU A 188 -5.56 -20.70 -0.58
N LYS A 189 -6.03 -20.16 -1.71
CA LYS A 189 -5.29 -19.19 -2.53
C LYS A 189 -4.88 -17.96 -1.72
N PHE A 190 -5.67 -17.56 -0.72
CA PHE A 190 -5.46 -16.32 0.02
C PHE A 190 -5.11 -16.54 1.49
N CYS A 191 -4.06 -15.88 1.96
CA CYS A 191 -3.71 -15.74 3.39
C CYS A 191 -3.97 -14.32 3.94
N VAL A 192 -4.52 -13.42 3.13
CA VAL A 192 -4.95 -12.06 3.48
C VAL A 192 -5.72 -11.98 4.83
N PRO A 193 -5.32 -11.13 5.77
CA PRO A 193 -6.01 -10.97 7.05
C PRO A 193 -7.38 -10.31 6.86
N MET A 194 -8.44 -10.97 7.37
CA MET A 194 -9.83 -10.50 7.21
C MET A 194 -10.06 -9.10 7.80
N GLY A 195 -9.45 -8.79 8.96
CA GLY A 195 -9.60 -7.48 9.60
C GLY A 195 -9.10 -6.33 8.74
N GLY A 196 -7.90 -6.47 8.15
CA GLY A 196 -7.37 -5.49 7.20
C GLY A 196 -8.25 -5.33 5.96
N LEU A 197 -8.72 -6.46 5.41
CA LEU A 197 -9.59 -6.45 4.24
C LEU A 197 -10.92 -5.73 4.50
N GLU A 198 -11.51 -5.91 5.69
CA GLU A 198 -12.73 -5.22 6.09
C GLU A 198 -12.52 -3.71 6.26
N ILE A 199 -11.38 -3.30 6.85
CA ILE A 199 -11.00 -1.89 6.98
C ILE A 199 -10.89 -1.23 5.60
N VAL A 200 -10.22 -1.88 4.65
CA VAL A 200 -10.00 -1.36 3.30
C VAL A 200 -11.33 -1.28 2.53
N ARG A 201 -12.19 -2.29 2.67
CA ARG A 201 -13.54 -2.24 2.08
C ARG A 201 -14.37 -1.08 2.63
N ARG A 202 -14.27 -0.80 3.93
CA ARG A 202 -14.95 0.35 4.53
C ARG A 202 -14.37 1.66 3.97
N TYR A 203 -13.05 1.78 3.88
CA TYR A 203 -12.38 2.92 3.27
C TYR A 203 -12.91 3.20 1.85
N VAL A 204 -12.95 2.20 0.98
CA VAL A 204 -13.45 2.34 -0.40
C VAL A 204 -14.91 2.80 -0.43
N LYS A 205 -15.78 2.24 0.43
CA LYS A 205 -17.19 2.63 0.52
C LYS A 205 -17.37 4.08 0.98
N GLU A 206 -16.59 4.52 1.96
CA GLU A 206 -16.63 5.89 2.48
C GLU A 206 -16.08 6.90 1.47
N ARG A 207 -15.02 6.52 0.75
CA ARG A 207 -14.44 7.31 -0.34
C ARG A 207 -15.45 7.55 -1.46
N LYS A 208 -16.13 6.50 -1.94
CA LYS A 208 -17.19 6.60 -2.97
C LYS A 208 -18.34 7.50 -2.51
N ARG A 209 -18.81 7.35 -1.27
CA ARG A 209 -19.85 8.24 -0.68
C ARG A 209 -19.42 9.70 -0.62
N ARG A 210 -18.16 9.97 -0.26
CA ARG A 210 -17.62 11.34 -0.21
C ARG A 210 -17.61 11.96 -1.60
N PHE A 211 -17.20 11.20 -2.61
CA PHE A 211 -17.21 11.64 -4.00
C PHE A 211 -18.63 11.96 -4.49
N ASP A 212 -19.60 11.06 -4.24
CA ASP A 212 -21.01 11.25 -4.61
C ASP A 212 -21.61 12.49 -3.92
N SER A 213 -21.26 12.72 -2.65
CA SER A 213 -21.74 13.89 -1.91
C SER A 213 -21.18 15.21 -2.45
N VAL A 214 -19.90 15.26 -2.80
CA VAL A 214 -19.28 16.46 -3.41
C VAL A 214 -19.90 16.73 -4.77
N PHE A 215 -20.08 15.69 -5.59
CA PHE A 215 -20.70 15.82 -6.90
C PHE A 215 -22.16 16.29 -6.80
N SER A 216 -22.92 15.75 -5.84
CA SER A 216 -24.28 16.20 -5.53
C SER A 216 -24.32 17.68 -5.11
N CYS A 217 -23.45 18.11 -4.20
CA CYS A 217 -23.37 19.51 -3.78
C CYS A 217 -22.98 20.45 -4.94
N MET A 218 -22.05 20.05 -5.82
CA MET A 218 -21.72 20.82 -7.01
C MET A 218 -22.90 20.93 -7.97
N CYS A 219 -23.62 19.84 -8.24
CA CYS A 219 -24.81 19.84 -9.08
C CYS A 219 -25.93 20.72 -8.51
N ILE A 220 -26.16 20.68 -7.20
CA ILE A 220 -27.11 21.55 -6.50
C ILE A 220 -26.68 23.01 -6.62
N GLY A 221 -25.41 23.33 -6.41
CA GLY A 221 -24.87 24.68 -6.58
C GLY A 221 -25.07 25.24 -7.98
N VAL A 222 -24.89 24.40 -9.01
CA VAL A 222 -25.14 24.75 -10.42
C VAL A 222 -26.62 24.97 -10.68
N LEU A 223 -27.50 24.10 -10.20
CA LEU A 223 -28.96 24.23 -10.35
C LEU A 223 -29.50 25.49 -9.65
N ILE A 224 -29.00 25.80 -8.45
CA ILE A 224 -29.32 27.05 -7.74
C ILE A 224 -28.81 28.24 -8.55
N GLY A 225 -27.59 28.19 -9.09
CA GLY A 225 -27.04 29.23 -9.96
C GLY A 225 -27.88 29.48 -11.23
N ILE A 226 -28.37 28.42 -11.88
CA ILE A 226 -29.24 28.52 -13.07
C ILE A 226 -30.61 29.09 -12.72
N THR A 227 -31.23 28.64 -11.62
CA THR A 227 -32.55 29.11 -11.18
C THR A 227 -32.53 30.56 -10.70
N ILE A 228 -31.50 30.98 -9.96
CA ILE A 228 -31.28 32.39 -9.62
C ILE A 228 -31.00 33.19 -10.89
N GLY A 229 -30.16 32.70 -11.80
CA GLY A 229 -29.90 33.34 -13.09
C GLY A 229 -31.15 33.52 -13.96
N ALA A 230 -32.09 32.56 -13.92
CA ALA A 230 -33.38 32.66 -14.61
C ALA A 230 -34.35 33.62 -13.89
N ALA A 231 -34.35 33.67 -12.56
CA ALA A 231 -35.18 34.58 -11.77
C ALA A 231 -34.72 36.05 -11.88
N PHE A 232 -33.43 36.30 -12.04
CA PHE A 232 -32.86 37.63 -12.29
C PHE A 232 -32.76 37.97 -13.79
N GLY A 233 -33.05 37.01 -14.67
CA GLY A 233 -33.03 37.09 -16.14
C GLY A 233 -34.25 37.77 -16.78
N VAL A 234 -34.82 38.80 -16.13
CA VAL A 234 -35.63 39.83 -16.81
C VAL A 234 -34.79 41.08 -17.14
N ILE A 235 -33.49 41.11 -16.83
CA ILE A 235 -32.63 42.25 -17.17
C ILE A 235 -31.40 41.81 -17.99
N ASN A 236 -31.50 42.07 -19.29
CA ASN A 236 -30.43 42.13 -20.31
C ASN A 236 -29.60 40.87 -20.60
N TYR A 237 -30.17 40.07 -21.50
CA TYR A 237 -29.51 39.04 -22.30
C TYR A 237 -28.46 39.68 -23.24
N ARG A 238 -27.19 39.82 -22.82
CA ARG A 238 -26.06 39.91 -23.80
C ARG A 238 -24.61 39.86 -23.30
N ILE A 239 -24.30 39.55 -22.03
CA ILE A 239 -22.88 39.48 -21.58
C ILE A 239 -22.59 38.31 -20.61
N GLY A 240 -23.57 37.78 -19.87
CA GLY A 240 -23.32 36.84 -18.76
C GLY A 240 -23.14 35.36 -19.10
N THR A 241 -23.57 34.88 -20.26
CA THR A 241 -23.58 33.42 -20.56
C THR A 241 -22.19 32.85 -20.84
N TRP A 242 -21.21 33.69 -21.18
CA TRP A 242 -19.86 33.25 -21.54
C TRP A 242 -18.94 33.06 -20.32
N MET A 243 -19.19 33.75 -19.19
CA MET A 243 -18.36 33.60 -17.98
C MET A 243 -18.67 32.32 -17.20
N THR A 244 -19.94 31.90 -17.11
CA THR A 244 -20.33 30.70 -16.37
C THR A 244 -19.97 29.42 -17.13
N VAL A 245 -20.17 29.39 -18.45
CA VAL A 245 -19.73 28.26 -19.30
C VAL A 245 -18.20 28.19 -19.36
N GLY A 246 -17.50 29.34 -19.38
CA GLY A 246 -16.04 29.39 -19.34
C GLY A 246 -15.43 28.88 -18.02
N MET A 247 -16.07 29.16 -16.89
CA MET A 247 -15.62 28.67 -15.57
C MET A 247 -15.92 27.17 -15.38
N MET A 248 -17.02 26.68 -15.94
CA MET A 248 -17.39 25.26 -15.94
C MET A 248 -16.49 24.44 -16.88
N LEU A 249 -16.20 24.95 -18.09
CA LEU A 249 -15.23 24.35 -19.01
C LEU A 249 -13.78 24.49 -18.49
N GLY A 250 -13.47 25.50 -17.68
CA GLY A 250 -12.18 25.64 -17.01
C GLY A 250 -11.97 24.63 -15.88
N LEU A 251 -13.03 24.32 -15.11
CA LEU A 251 -12.97 23.29 -14.05
C LEU A 251 -13.01 21.87 -14.63
N ILE A 252 -13.85 21.61 -15.64
CA ILE A 252 -13.89 20.31 -16.32
C ILE A 252 -12.63 20.13 -17.18
N GLY A 253 -12.18 21.18 -17.88
CA GLY A 253 -10.95 21.19 -18.68
C GLY A 253 -9.69 21.09 -17.84
N GLY A 254 -9.63 21.74 -16.66
CA GLY A 254 -8.55 21.57 -15.69
C GLY A 254 -8.48 20.17 -15.09
N PHE A 255 -9.63 19.52 -14.89
CA PHE A 255 -9.71 18.15 -14.39
C PHE A 255 -9.32 17.12 -15.47
N VAL A 256 -9.72 17.32 -16.73
CA VAL A 256 -9.29 16.48 -17.88
C VAL A 256 -7.82 16.72 -18.21
N ALA A 257 -7.32 17.96 -18.10
CA ALA A 257 -5.92 18.29 -18.33
C ALA A 257 -5.00 17.73 -17.23
N SER A 258 -5.43 17.68 -15.96
CA SER A 258 -4.67 17.02 -14.88
C SER A 258 -4.43 15.52 -15.18
N ARG A 259 -5.42 14.84 -15.77
CA ARG A 259 -5.30 13.45 -16.24
C ARG A 259 -4.48 13.28 -17.52
N THR A 260 -4.31 14.32 -18.33
CA THR A 260 -3.64 14.24 -19.64
C THR A 260 -2.18 14.74 -19.58
N ILE A 261 -1.88 15.74 -18.74
CA ILE A 261 -0.56 16.40 -18.67
C ILE A 261 0.51 15.51 -18.03
N ARG A 262 0.14 14.46 -17.27
CA ARG A 262 1.12 13.44 -16.79
C ARG A 262 1.46 12.35 -17.83
N ARG A 263 0.95 12.41 -19.06
CA ARG A 263 1.24 11.41 -20.12
C ARG A 263 2.47 11.66 -20.97
N GLU A 264 3.24 12.74 -20.75
CA GLU A 264 4.46 12.99 -21.53
C GLU A 264 5.70 12.92 -20.65
N VAL A 265 6.21 11.70 -20.45
CA VAL A 265 7.64 11.49 -20.23
C VAL A 265 8.30 11.44 -21.61
N PRO A 266 9.26 12.31 -21.94
CA PRO A 266 9.94 12.23 -23.22
C PRO A 266 10.77 10.95 -23.26
N ALA A 267 10.52 10.11 -24.27
CA ALA A 267 11.36 8.97 -24.60
C ALA A 267 12.82 9.43 -24.72
N LYS A 268 13.72 8.81 -23.94
CA LYS A 268 15.17 9.01 -24.09
C LYS A 268 15.56 8.61 -25.51
N SER A 269 16.14 9.58 -26.22
CA SER A 269 16.74 9.40 -27.53
C SER A 269 17.83 8.32 -27.48
N GLU A 270 17.72 7.33 -28.36
CA GLU A 270 18.82 6.45 -28.75
C GLU A 270 19.98 7.31 -29.28
N ARG A 271 21.15 7.18 -28.64
CA ARG A 271 22.47 7.33 -29.29
C ARG A 271 22.93 5.88 -29.48
N GLY A 272 23.10 5.33 -30.66
CA GLY A 272 23.72 5.92 -31.84
C GLY A 272 25.13 5.34 -31.91
N ASP A 273 25.26 4.19 -32.56
CA ASP A 273 26.53 3.55 -32.94
C ASP A 273 27.40 4.54 -33.74
N GLY A 274 28.70 4.57 -33.44
CA GLY A 274 29.68 5.35 -34.18
C GLY A 274 31.09 5.21 -33.61
N GLU A 275 31.85 4.30 -34.23
CA GLU A 275 33.31 4.00 -34.13
C GLU A 275 33.86 3.31 -32.87
#